data_AF-A0A2M7QPC2-F1
#
_entry.id   AF-A0A2M7QPC2-F1
#
_cell.length_a   1.000
_cell.length_b   1.000
_cell.length_c   1.000
_cell.angle_alpha   90.00
_cell.angle_beta   90.00
_cell.angle_gamma   90.00
#
_symmetry.space_group_name_H-M   'P 1'
#
loop_
_entity.id
_entity.type
_entity.pdbx_description
1 polymer ?
#
loop_
_entity_poly.entity_id
_entity_poly.type
_entity_poly.pdbx_seq_one_letter_code
_entity_poly.pdbx_strand_id
1 'polypeptide(L)'
;MRRARTRRSLIALAALGLGGCVAPQAPVGPMRLVSAHEHRVELSADGRAVIVAPPPGDCLASDKVHVVGGAAVTLMTACDASPGDAVQTVTIAAEPLFGARDAALELAALEAHLRGPQGRRGLGLSGDAPTRVVASRRDGATLYLVIEDAAAPEALLCRAFTEVNGRLAMVSASAAAGEGERALLRRAEAMVGALKAVNAVAERFGPEPAPRPQRA
;
A
#
# COMPACT_ATOMS: atom_id res chain seq x y z
N MET A 1 -65.73 -27.88 -3.51
CA MET A 1 -65.44 -28.72 -2.32
C MET A 1 -63.96 -28.60 -1.96
N ARG A 2 -63.69 -28.46 -0.64
CA ARG A 2 -62.43 -28.65 0.12
C ARG A 2 -61.24 -27.71 -0.16
N ARG A 3 -61.16 -26.68 0.70
CA ARG A 3 -59.95 -25.97 1.15
C ARG A 3 -59.02 -26.94 1.91
N ALA A 4 -57.72 -26.92 1.64
CA ALA A 4 -56.70 -27.47 2.53
C ALA A 4 -55.77 -26.34 2.99
N ARG A 5 -55.86 -26.02 4.29
CA ARG A 5 -54.97 -25.13 5.03
C ARG A 5 -53.75 -25.94 5.46
N THR A 6 -52.55 -25.52 5.11
CA THR A 6 -51.32 -26.00 5.75
C THR A 6 -50.78 -24.89 6.65
N ARG A 7 -50.73 -25.18 7.94
CA ARG A 7 -50.28 -24.33 9.04
C ARG A 7 -48.84 -24.70 9.42
N ARG A 8 -48.04 -23.67 9.75
CA ARG A 8 -46.89 -23.66 10.69
C ARG A 8 -45.64 -24.42 10.21
N SER A 9 -44.42 -23.94 10.39
CA SER A 9 -43.87 -23.29 11.58
C SER A 9 -42.77 -22.29 11.21
N LEU A 10 -42.89 -21.06 11.73
CA LEU A 10 -41.79 -20.09 11.79
C LEU A 10 -40.95 -20.42 13.02
N ILE A 11 -39.73 -20.92 12.81
CA ILE A 11 -38.69 -20.94 13.83
C ILE A 11 -37.96 -19.60 13.71
N ALA A 12 -38.28 -18.67 14.60
CA ALA A 12 -37.53 -17.44 14.78
C ALA A 12 -36.29 -17.75 15.64
N LEU A 13 -35.11 -17.82 15.01
CA LEU A 13 -33.85 -17.78 15.74
C LEU A 13 -33.57 -16.32 16.10
N ALA A 14 -33.74 -16.00 17.38
CA ALA A 14 -33.24 -14.76 17.97
C ALA A 14 -31.71 -14.87 18.13
N ALA A 15 -30.97 -14.24 17.20
CA ALA A 15 -29.53 -14.05 17.36
C ALA A 15 -29.29 -12.79 18.20
N LEU A 16 -29.06 -12.98 19.50
CA LEU A 16 -28.45 -12.02 20.40
C LEU A 16 -26.95 -11.92 20.05
N GLY A 17 -26.62 -11.09 19.07
CA GLY A 17 -25.24 -10.67 18.81
C GLY A 17 -24.94 -9.40 19.60
N LEU A 18 -24.00 -9.50 20.54
CA LEU A 18 -23.46 -8.39 21.32
C LEU A 18 -22.99 -7.26 20.39
N GLY A 19 -23.81 -6.21 20.29
CA GLY A 19 -23.52 -4.99 19.56
C GLY A 19 -22.43 -4.20 20.24
N GLY A 20 -21.17 -4.48 19.89
CA GLY A 20 -20.15 -3.45 19.93
C GLY A 20 -20.51 -2.42 18.87
N CYS A 21 -20.90 -1.21 19.28
CA CYS A 21 -21.08 -0.08 18.38
C CYS A 21 -19.76 0.20 17.67
N VAL A 22 -19.55 -0.38 16.48
CA VAL A 22 -18.58 0.16 15.54
C VAL A 22 -19.17 1.48 15.08
N ALA A 23 -18.65 2.58 15.63
CA ALA A 23 -19.04 3.90 15.17
C ALA A 23 -18.83 3.93 13.64
N PRO A 24 -19.82 4.37 12.86
CA PRO A 24 -19.66 4.51 11.42
C PRO A 24 -18.44 5.41 11.18
N GLN A 25 -17.40 4.86 10.56
CA GLN A 25 -16.22 5.62 10.20
C GLN A 25 -16.69 6.72 9.24
N ALA A 26 -16.37 7.97 9.56
CA ALA A 26 -16.65 9.08 8.66
C ALA A 26 -16.03 8.77 7.29
N PRO A 27 -16.73 9.05 6.18
CA PRO A 27 -16.20 8.79 4.85
C PRO A 27 -14.84 9.47 4.72
N VAL A 28 -13.82 8.66 4.43
CA VAL A 28 -12.49 9.13 4.08
C VAL A 28 -12.64 10.01 2.83
N GLY A 29 -12.28 11.29 2.97
CA GLY A 29 -12.23 12.26 1.91
C GLY A 29 -11.33 11.80 0.76
N PRO A 30 -11.58 12.31 -0.45
CA PRO A 30 -10.89 11.83 -1.63
C PRO A 30 -9.39 12.10 -1.53
N MET A 31 -8.58 11.11 -1.91
CA MET A 31 -7.15 11.32 -2.11
C MET A 31 -6.92 12.32 -3.24
N ARG A 32 -6.03 13.28 -3.04
CA ARG A 32 -5.72 14.34 -4.00
C ARG A 32 -4.22 14.50 -4.17
N LEU A 33 -3.78 14.65 -5.41
CA LEU A 33 -2.43 15.11 -5.73
C LEU A 33 -2.31 16.61 -5.42
N VAL A 34 -1.33 17.00 -4.59
CA VAL A 34 -1.03 18.39 -4.25
C VAL A 34 0.08 18.92 -5.15
N SER A 35 1.20 18.19 -5.23
CA SER A 35 2.33 18.51 -6.10
C SER A 35 3.07 17.23 -6.53
N ALA A 36 3.75 17.30 -7.66
CA ALA A 36 4.58 16.22 -8.17
C ALA A 36 5.84 16.78 -8.82
N HIS A 37 6.99 16.33 -8.34
CA HIS A 37 8.33 16.67 -8.81
C HIS A 37 9.19 15.41 -8.80
N GLU A 38 10.31 15.47 -9.52
CA GLU A 38 11.26 14.36 -9.67
C GLU A 38 11.76 13.78 -8.35
N HIS A 39 11.81 14.56 -7.27
CA HIS A 39 12.27 14.09 -5.96
C HIS A 39 11.19 14.13 -4.87
N ARG A 40 9.96 14.54 -5.21
CA ARG A 40 8.88 14.68 -4.22
C ARG A 40 7.51 14.66 -4.87
N VAL A 41 6.66 13.77 -4.37
CA VAL A 41 5.22 13.80 -4.62
C VAL A 41 4.51 14.07 -3.29
N GLU A 42 3.60 15.04 -3.29
CA GLU A 42 2.79 15.36 -2.12
C GLU A 42 1.32 15.04 -2.41
N LEU A 43 0.73 14.24 -1.53
CA LEU A 43 -0.65 13.81 -1.58
C LEU A 43 -1.39 14.38 -0.37
N SER A 44 -2.68 14.62 -0.51
CA SER A 44 -3.58 14.93 0.60
C SER A 44 -4.66 13.86 0.73
N ALA A 45 -4.84 13.33 1.93
CA ALA A 45 -5.91 12.39 2.27
C ALA A 45 -6.49 12.74 3.66
N ASP A 46 -7.76 13.13 3.73
CA ASP A 46 -8.42 13.72 4.90
C ASP A 46 -7.70 14.94 5.48
N GLY A 47 -7.20 15.82 4.62
CA GLY A 47 -6.47 17.01 5.06
C GLY A 47 -5.09 16.72 5.67
N ARG A 48 -4.64 15.46 5.68
CA ARG A 48 -3.28 15.08 6.06
C ARG A 48 -2.41 14.99 4.81
N ALA A 49 -1.21 15.55 4.89
CA ALA A 49 -0.21 15.40 3.85
C ALA A 49 0.43 14.01 3.94
N VAL A 50 0.65 13.36 2.80
CA VAL A 50 1.51 12.19 2.66
C VAL A 50 2.54 12.52 1.59
N ILE A 51 3.81 12.43 1.95
CA ILE A 51 4.91 12.76 1.04
C ILE A 51 5.56 11.45 0.58
N VAL A 52 5.75 11.29 -0.71
CA VAL A 52 6.57 10.23 -1.29
C VAL A 52 7.86 10.88 -1.81
N ALA A 53 8.99 10.39 -1.33
CA ALA A 53 10.32 10.80 -1.75
C ALA A 53 11.18 9.55 -2.03
N PRO A 54 11.95 9.54 -3.11
CA PRO A 54 12.81 8.40 -3.44
C PRO A 54 14.01 8.32 -2.48
N PRO A 55 14.62 7.13 -2.30
CA PRO A 55 15.95 7.06 -1.70
C PRO A 55 16.99 7.75 -2.62
N PRO A 56 18.19 8.09 -2.11
CA PRO A 56 19.23 8.70 -2.93
C PRO A 56 19.59 7.86 -4.15
N GLY A 57 19.67 8.50 -5.32
CA GLY A 57 19.96 7.86 -6.61
C GLY A 57 18.72 7.48 -7.43
N ASP A 58 17.54 7.47 -6.80
CA ASP A 58 16.27 7.22 -7.47
C ASP A 58 15.47 8.53 -7.69
N CYS A 59 14.65 8.51 -8.72
CA CYS A 59 13.81 9.62 -9.17
C CYS A 59 12.37 9.14 -9.38
N LEU A 60 11.41 10.02 -9.08
CA LEU A 60 9.98 9.82 -9.31
C LEU A 60 9.64 10.24 -10.74
N ALA A 61 8.85 9.41 -11.43
CA ALA A 61 8.22 9.81 -12.68
C ALA A 61 7.03 10.72 -12.36
N SER A 62 7.29 12.01 -12.17
CA SER A 62 6.29 12.99 -11.69
C SER A 62 5.09 13.15 -12.64
N ASP A 63 5.25 12.85 -13.93
CA ASP A 63 4.17 12.83 -14.93
C ASP A 63 3.35 11.53 -14.90
N LYS A 64 3.76 10.54 -14.11
CA LYS A 64 3.11 9.22 -13.97
C LYS A 64 2.50 8.99 -12.59
N VAL A 65 2.10 10.06 -11.91
CA VAL A 65 1.33 9.94 -10.66
C VAL A 65 -0.14 9.75 -11.00
N HIS A 66 -0.69 8.59 -10.64
CA HIS A 66 -2.08 8.26 -10.90
C HIS A 66 -2.86 8.18 -9.60
N VAL A 67 -3.96 8.92 -9.49
CA VAL A 67 -4.90 8.82 -8.37
C VAL A 67 -6.19 8.18 -8.87
N VAL A 68 -6.48 6.95 -8.42
CA VAL A 68 -7.63 6.16 -8.85
C VAL A 68 -8.20 5.39 -7.67
N GLY A 69 -9.53 5.39 -7.53
CA GLY A 69 -10.22 4.52 -6.57
C GLY A 69 -9.82 4.74 -5.11
N GLY A 70 -9.43 5.96 -4.73
CA GLY A 70 -8.95 6.24 -3.36
C GLY A 70 -7.51 5.79 -3.10
N ALA A 71 -6.72 5.48 -4.12
CA ALA A 71 -5.29 5.26 -3.99
C ALA A 71 -4.51 6.13 -4.96
N ALA A 72 -3.28 6.48 -4.59
CA ALA A 72 -2.30 7.10 -5.46
C ALA A 72 -1.18 6.10 -5.73
N VAL A 73 -0.77 6.00 -6.99
CA VAL A 73 0.35 5.18 -7.44
C VAL A 73 1.38 6.11 -8.05
N THR A 74 2.63 5.97 -7.64
CA THR A 74 3.77 6.64 -8.25
C THR A 74 4.84 5.62 -8.63
N LEU A 75 5.55 5.92 -9.72
CA LEU A 75 6.62 5.12 -10.27
C LEU A 75 7.96 5.77 -9.93
N MET A 76 8.94 4.93 -9.61
CA MET A 76 10.31 5.32 -9.29
C MET A 76 11.28 4.46 -10.10
N THR A 77 12.37 5.08 -10.53
CA THR A 77 13.49 4.43 -11.23
C THR A 77 14.78 5.06 -10.76
N ALA A 78 15.94 4.48 -11.12
CA ALA A 78 17.20 5.22 -11.02
C ALA A 78 17.10 6.52 -11.83
N CYS A 79 17.74 7.59 -11.37
CA CYS A 79 17.68 8.89 -12.05
C CYS A 79 18.35 8.86 -13.43
N ASP A 80 19.34 7.98 -13.63
CA ASP A 80 20.03 7.72 -14.89
C ASP A 80 19.48 6.49 -15.64
N ALA A 81 18.27 6.05 -15.28
CA ALA A 81 17.67 4.85 -15.85
C ALA A 81 17.50 4.93 -17.38
N SER A 82 17.82 3.81 -18.03
CA SER A 82 17.52 3.55 -19.43
C SER A 82 16.18 2.81 -19.58
N PRO A 83 15.56 2.84 -20.78
CA PRO A 83 14.38 2.04 -21.05
C PRO A 83 14.63 0.55 -20.77
N GLY A 84 13.82 -0.06 -19.91
CA GLY A 84 13.94 -1.46 -19.51
C GLY A 84 14.57 -1.69 -18.13
N ASP A 85 15.06 -0.64 -17.48
CA ASP A 85 15.57 -0.73 -16.11
C ASP A 85 14.46 -1.05 -15.10
N ALA A 86 14.88 -1.58 -13.95
CA ALA A 86 13.97 -2.00 -12.89
C ALA A 86 13.11 -0.83 -12.40
N VAL A 87 11.79 -0.99 -12.55
CA VAL A 87 10.81 -0.01 -12.07
C VAL A 87 10.31 -0.41 -10.69
N GLN A 88 10.20 0.58 -9.83
CA GLN A 88 9.69 0.49 -8.48
C GLN A 88 8.38 1.26 -8.40
N THR A 89 7.47 0.86 -7.51
CA THR A 89 6.21 1.57 -7.28
C THR A 89 5.97 1.83 -5.81
N VAL A 90 5.34 2.97 -5.53
CA VAL A 90 4.75 3.27 -4.23
C VAL A 90 3.26 3.51 -4.44
N THR A 91 2.44 2.74 -3.75
CA THR A 91 1.00 2.89 -3.70
C THR A 91 0.60 3.37 -2.30
N ILE A 92 -0.12 4.47 -2.22
CA ILE A 92 -0.69 5.00 -0.99
C ILE A 92 -2.21 4.87 -1.07
N ALA A 93 -2.83 4.18 -0.12
CA ALA A 93 -4.27 4.11 -0.01
C ALA A 93 -4.82 5.29 0.82
N ALA A 94 -6.05 5.71 0.56
CA ALA A 94 -6.74 6.73 1.36
C ALA A 94 -7.09 6.20 2.74
N GLU A 95 -7.26 4.89 2.88
CA GLU A 95 -7.61 4.23 4.12
C GLU A 95 -6.35 3.79 4.90
N PRO A 96 -6.40 3.83 6.26
CA PRO A 96 -5.35 3.24 7.09
C PRO A 96 -5.27 1.72 6.90
N LEU A 97 -4.10 1.14 7.15
CA LEU A 97 -3.96 -0.32 7.19
C LEU A 97 -4.55 -0.87 8.50
N PHE A 98 -4.25 -0.21 9.62
CA PHE A 98 -4.48 -0.77 10.96
C PHE A 98 -5.77 -0.25 11.63
N GLY A 99 -6.51 0.64 10.96
CA GLY A 99 -7.60 1.37 11.61
C GLY A 99 -7.14 2.02 12.92
N ALA A 100 -8.00 2.04 13.95
CA ALA A 100 -7.66 2.51 15.30
C ALA A 100 -7.12 1.41 16.23
N ARG A 101 -6.75 0.24 15.69
CA ARG A 101 -6.38 -0.97 16.46
C ARG A 101 -4.87 -1.13 16.57
N ASP A 102 -4.45 -2.14 17.33
CA ASP A 102 -3.04 -2.50 17.50
C ASP A 102 -2.41 -2.86 16.14
N ALA A 103 -1.45 -2.04 15.70
CA ALA A 103 -0.76 -2.20 14.42
C ALA A 103 -0.08 -3.58 14.28
N ALA A 104 0.42 -4.17 15.36
CA ALA A 104 1.08 -5.48 15.30
C ALA A 104 0.08 -6.60 15.02
N LEU A 105 -1.13 -6.51 15.59
CA LEU A 105 -2.21 -7.47 15.36
C LEU A 105 -2.74 -7.37 13.93
N GLU A 106 -2.98 -6.15 13.45
CA GLU A 106 -3.51 -5.91 12.11
C GLU A 106 -2.47 -6.27 11.03
N LEU A 107 -1.18 -6.03 11.27
CA LEU A 107 -0.12 -6.51 10.38
C LEU A 107 -0.06 -8.05 10.34
N ALA A 108 -0.36 -8.72 11.46
CA ALA A 108 -0.47 -10.16 11.50
C ALA A 108 -1.68 -10.70 10.75
N ALA A 109 -2.81 -10.01 10.84
CA ALA A 109 -4.00 -10.33 10.06
C ALA A 109 -3.74 -10.15 8.55
N LEU A 110 -3.06 -9.06 8.16
CA LEU A 110 -2.63 -8.84 6.78
C LEU A 110 -1.72 -9.96 6.31
N GLU A 111 -0.68 -10.31 7.06
CA GLU A 111 0.23 -11.39 6.67
C GLU A 111 -0.49 -12.73 6.50
N ALA A 112 -1.42 -13.05 7.42
CA ALA A 112 -2.24 -14.25 7.32
C ALA A 112 -3.12 -14.25 6.06
N HIS A 113 -3.75 -13.11 5.74
CA HIS A 113 -4.54 -12.93 4.53
C HIS A 113 -3.69 -13.09 3.27
N LEU A 114 -2.53 -12.45 3.20
CA LEU A 114 -1.61 -12.49 2.06
C LEU A 114 -0.98 -13.87 1.84
N ARG A 115 -0.94 -14.71 2.87
CA ARG A 115 -0.59 -16.13 2.74
C ARG A 115 -1.76 -17.01 2.28
N GLY A 116 -2.99 -16.51 2.32
CA GLY A 116 -4.16 -17.21 1.79
C GLY A 116 -4.20 -17.21 0.25
N PRO A 117 -4.90 -18.15 -0.41
CA PRO A 117 -4.98 -18.22 -1.86
C PRO A 117 -5.51 -16.94 -2.53
N GLN A 118 -6.47 -16.26 -1.89
CA GLN A 118 -7.04 -15.01 -2.41
C GLN A 118 -6.05 -13.84 -2.26
N GLY A 119 -5.47 -13.66 -1.08
CA GLY A 119 -4.52 -12.57 -0.83
C GLY A 119 -3.26 -12.68 -1.69
N ARG A 120 -2.80 -13.92 -1.97
CA ARG A 120 -1.64 -14.15 -2.85
C ARG A 120 -1.84 -13.59 -4.26
N ARG A 121 -3.02 -13.77 -4.87
CA ARG A 121 -3.26 -13.29 -6.24
C ARG A 121 -3.01 -11.79 -6.38
N GLY A 122 -3.44 -11.01 -5.38
CA GLY A 122 -3.22 -9.57 -5.31
C GLY A 122 -1.76 -9.12 -5.12
N LEU A 123 -0.83 -10.03 -4.82
CA LEU A 123 0.60 -9.69 -4.68
C LEU A 123 1.31 -9.56 -6.03
N GLY A 124 0.82 -10.24 -7.07
CA GLY A 124 1.44 -10.29 -8.40
C GLY A 124 1.32 -8.97 -9.16
N LEU A 125 2.04 -8.83 -10.27
CA LEU A 125 1.96 -7.66 -11.15
C LEU A 125 0.60 -7.59 -11.85
N SER A 126 0.04 -8.75 -12.21
CA SER A 126 -1.22 -8.88 -12.93
C SER A 126 -2.45 -8.98 -12.04
N GLY A 127 -2.28 -9.22 -10.73
CA GLY A 127 -3.38 -9.38 -9.77
C GLY A 127 -4.17 -10.70 -9.86
N ASP A 128 -4.04 -11.44 -10.96
CA ASP A 128 -4.80 -12.68 -11.22
C ASP A 128 -3.94 -13.94 -11.29
N ALA A 129 -2.64 -13.78 -11.58
CA ALA A 129 -1.72 -14.91 -11.66
C ALA A 129 -1.45 -15.54 -10.29
N PRO A 130 -1.24 -16.86 -10.22
CA PRO A 130 -0.75 -17.50 -9.01
C PRO A 130 0.59 -16.89 -8.59
N THR A 131 0.71 -16.49 -7.33
CA THR A 131 1.98 -16.07 -6.74
C THR A 131 2.41 -17.01 -5.64
N ARG A 132 3.72 -17.13 -5.47
CA ARG A 132 4.35 -17.86 -4.37
C ARG A 132 5.09 -16.87 -3.50
N VAL A 133 4.80 -16.86 -2.20
CA VAL A 133 5.62 -16.14 -1.22
C VAL A 133 6.86 -16.98 -0.94
N VAL A 134 8.03 -16.48 -1.31
CA VAL A 134 9.32 -17.17 -1.10
C VAL A 134 9.94 -16.81 0.24
N ALA A 135 9.76 -15.57 0.69
CA ALA A 135 10.22 -15.10 1.98
C ALA A 135 9.23 -14.09 2.57
N SER A 136 9.13 -14.08 3.90
CA SER A 136 8.43 -13.05 4.66
C SER A 136 9.32 -12.58 5.81
N ARG A 137 9.38 -11.27 6.02
CA ARG A 137 10.10 -10.66 7.13
C ARG A 137 9.29 -9.51 7.70
N ARG A 138 9.30 -9.37 9.02
CA ARG A 138 8.78 -8.20 9.71
C ARG A 138 9.91 -7.36 10.27
N ASP A 139 9.74 -6.04 10.22
CA ASP A 139 10.59 -5.08 10.92
C ASP A 139 9.72 -3.94 11.46
N GLY A 140 9.55 -3.91 12.78
CA GLY A 140 8.59 -3.02 13.44
C GLY A 140 7.18 -3.16 12.86
N ALA A 141 6.61 -2.04 12.43
CA ALA A 141 5.28 -1.95 11.78
C ALA A 141 5.33 -2.13 10.26
N THR A 142 6.31 -2.87 9.73
CA THR A 142 6.45 -3.15 8.30
C THR A 142 6.55 -4.64 8.03
N LEU A 143 5.82 -5.10 7.02
CA LEU A 143 5.87 -6.46 6.49
C LEU A 143 6.51 -6.44 5.11
N TYR A 144 7.55 -7.23 4.90
CA TYR A 144 8.22 -7.45 3.62
C TYR A 144 7.90 -8.85 3.14
N LEU A 145 7.42 -8.98 1.91
CA LEU A 145 7.15 -10.24 1.23
C LEU A 145 7.96 -10.29 -0.05
N VAL A 146 8.86 -11.26 -0.16
CA VAL A 146 9.45 -11.61 -1.45
C VAL A 146 8.58 -12.68 -2.09
N ILE A 147 8.24 -12.48 -3.36
CA ILE A 147 7.33 -13.33 -4.10
C ILE A 147 7.90 -13.67 -5.48
N GLU A 148 7.48 -14.82 -5.98
CA GLU A 148 7.56 -15.19 -7.40
C GLU A 148 6.17 -15.02 -8.02
N ASP A 149 6.12 -14.40 -9.19
CA ASP A 149 4.90 -14.25 -9.98
C ASP A 149 4.93 -15.21 -11.17
N ALA A 150 3.90 -16.05 -11.32
CA ALA A 150 3.82 -16.97 -12.45
C ALA A 150 3.75 -16.25 -13.81
N ALA A 151 3.32 -14.98 -13.85
CA ALA A 151 3.36 -14.16 -15.06
C ALA A 151 4.78 -13.71 -15.45
N ALA A 152 5.74 -13.79 -14.52
CA ALA A 152 7.14 -13.44 -14.72
C ALA A 152 8.04 -14.42 -13.93
N PRO A 153 8.15 -15.69 -14.37
CA PRO A 153 8.69 -16.80 -13.56
C PRO A 153 10.18 -16.67 -13.19
N GLU A 154 10.92 -15.76 -13.83
CA GLU A 154 12.31 -15.46 -13.51
C GLU A 154 12.49 -14.16 -12.69
N ALA A 155 11.39 -13.44 -12.43
CA ALA A 155 11.42 -12.17 -11.71
C ALA A 155 11.00 -12.36 -10.25
N LEU A 156 11.90 -12.00 -9.34
CA LEU A 156 11.56 -11.79 -7.94
C LEU A 156 10.97 -10.40 -7.75
N LEU A 157 9.91 -10.32 -6.95
CA LEU A 157 9.28 -9.08 -6.55
C LEU A 157 9.30 -9.00 -5.02
N CYS A 158 9.54 -7.81 -4.48
CA CYS A 158 9.37 -7.56 -3.06
C CYS A 158 8.25 -6.55 -2.86
N ARG A 159 7.22 -6.94 -2.10
CA ARG A 159 6.16 -6.05 -1.64
C ARG A 159 6.39 -5.74 -0.17
N ALA A 160 6.52 -4.47 0.17
CA ALA A 160 6.59 -4.01 1.54
C ALA A 160 5.33 -3.24 1.91
N PHE A 161 4.71 -3.58 3.03
CA PHE A 161 3.50 -2.97 3.55
C PHE A 161 3.82 -2.25 4.85
N THR A 162 3.47 -0.97 4.93
CA THR A 162 3.67 -0.13 6.11
C THR A 162 2.52 0.86 6.23
N GLU A 163 2.44 1.57 7.35
CA GLU A 163 1.59 2.75 7.47
C GLU A 163 2.44 4.02 7.52
N VAL A 164 1.97 5.09 6.86
CA VAL A 164 2.52 6.46 6.98
C VAL A 164 1.38 7.45 7.14
N ASN A 165 1.46 8.31 8.16
CA ASN A 165 0.46 9.32 8.51
C ASN A 165 -1.00 8.79 8.57
N GLY A 166 -1.18 7.53 8.97
CA GLY A 166 -2.50 6.88 9.04
C GLY A 166 -3.01 6.33 7.71
N ARG A 167 -2.10 6.01 6.77
CA ARG A 167 -2.42 5.49 5.42
C ARG A 167 -1.61 4.25 5.10
N LEU A 168 -2.26 3.23 4.55
CA LEU A 168 -1.55 2.07 4.02
C LEU A 168 -0.63 2.54 2.88
N ALA A 169 0.65 2.23 3.00
CA ALA A 169 1.62 2.34 1.94
C ALA A 169 2.12 0.95 1.54
N MET A 170 2.05 0.66 0.25
CA MET A 170 2.65 -0.51 -0.36
C MET A 170 3.78 -0.06 -1.26
N VAL A 171 5.00 -0.50 -0.95
CA VAL A 171 6.18 -0.32 -1.78
C VAL A 171 6.43 -1.61 -2.55
N SER A 172 6.75 -1.50 -3.83
CA SER A 172 7.02 -2.66 -4.69
C SER A 172 8.35 -2.47 -5.40
N ALA A 173 9.25 -3.41 -5.19
CA ALA A 173 10.52 -3.49 -5.89
C ALA A 173 10.52 -4.72 -6.80
N SER A 174 11.08 -4.59 -7.99
CA SER A 174 11.42 -5.71 -8.87
C SER A 174 12.94 -5.93 -8.84
N ALA A 175 13.35 -7.20 -8.94
CA ALA A 175 14.76 -7.55 -9.11
C ALA A 175 15.19 -7.22 -10.54
N ALA A 176 16.37 -6.62 -10.68
CA ALA A 176 17.05 -6.59 -11.97
C ALA A 176 17.55 -8.01 -12.32
N ALA A 177 17.88 -8.25 -13.60
CA ALA A 177 18.41 -9.54 -14.03
C ALA A 177 19.67 -9.92 -13.21
N GLY A 178 19.65 -11.12 -12.62
CA GLY A 178 20.74 -11.62 -11.77
C GLY A 178 20.77 -11.08 -10.34
N GLU A 179 19.82 -10.21 -9.97
CA GLU A 179 19.71 -9.69 -8.61
C GLU A 179 19.03 -10.70 -7.68
N GLY A 180 19.71 -11.07 -6.58
CA GLY A 180 19.17 -11.99 -5.60
C GLY A 180 18.25 -11.33 -4.56
N GLU A 181 17.50 -12.18 -3.85
CA GLU A 181 16.55 -11.80 -2.77
C GLU A 181 17.08 -10.73 -1.80
N ARG A 182 18.34 -10.87 -1.34
CA ARG A 182 18.92 -9.94 -0.35
C ARG A 182 19.07 -8.52 -0.89
N ALA A 183 19.41 -8.36 -2.17
CA ALA A 183 19.57 -7.04 -2.77
C ALA A 183 18.20 -6.39 -2.99
N LEU A 184 17.22 -7.19 -3.45
CA LEU A 184 15.84 -6.78 -3.58
C LEU A 184 15.22 -6.32 -2.24
N LEU A 185 15.44 -7.07 -1.16
CA LEU A 185 15.00 -6.71 0.19
C LEU A 185 15.63 -5.39 0.65
N ARG A 186 16.94 -5.21 0.48
CA ARG A 186 17.61 -3.94 0.84
C ARG A 186 17.05 -2.74 0.06
N ARG A 187 16.71 -2.92 -1.22
CA ARG A 187 16.06 -1.87 -2.01
C ARG A 187 14.69 -1.51 -1.45
N ALA A 188 13.87 -2.50 -1.12
CA ALA A 188 12.58 -2.28 -0.47
C ALA A 188 12.70 -1.61 0.90
N GLU A 189 13.69 -2.00 1.71
CA GLU A 189 14.01 -1.37 3.00
C GLU A 189 14.40 0.10 2.82
N ALA A 190 15.25 0.42 1.84
CA ALA A 190 15.67 1.80 1.56
C ALA A 190 14.48 2.69 1.17
N MET A 191 13.59 2.19 0.30
CA MET A 191 12.37 2.90 -0.10
C MET A 191 11.42 3.13 1.08
N VAL A 192 11.14 2.10 1.89
CA VAL A 192 10.30 2.25 3.09
C VAL A 192 10.95 3.22 4.08
N GLY A 193 12.27 3.17 4.25
CA GLY A 193 13.02 4.08 5.09
C GLY A 193 12.88 5.54 4.65
N ALA A 194 13.07 5.81 3.35
CA ALA A 194 12.90 7.14 2.77
C ALA A 194 11.46 7.66 2.96
N LEU A 195 10.47 6.81 2.69
CA LEU A 195 9.05 7.13 2.87
C LEU A 195 8.72 7.48 4.32
N LYS A 196 9.18 6.69 5.29
CA LYS A 196 8.96 6.98 6.72
C LYS A 196 9.68 8.24 7.17
N ALA A 197 10.93 8.44 6.74
CA ALA A 197 11.75 9.58 7.14
C ALA A 197 11.12 10.92 6.73
N VAL A 198 10.68 11.05 5.47
CA VAL A 198 10.10 12.31 4.98
C VAL A 198 8.77 12.64 5.68
N ASN A 199 7.95 11.62 5.98
CA ASN A 199 6.67 11.83 6.66
C ASN A 199 6.83 12.13 8.16
N ALA A 200 7.84 11.55 8.82
CA ALA A 200 8.16 11.88 10.22
C ALA A 200 8.60 13.34 10.42
N VAL A 201 9.21 13.95 9.40
CA VAL A 201 9.56 15.39 9.41
C VAL A 201 8.30 16.25 9.22
N ALA A 202 7.44 15.90 8.26
CA ALA A 202 6.21 16.63 7.98
C ALA A 202 5.24 16.65 9.18
N GLU A 203 5.13 15.55 9.93
CA GLU A 203 4.31 15.50 11.15
C GLU A 203 4.82 16.46 12.23
N ARG A 204 6.15 16.66 12.32
CA ARG A 204 6.75 17.52 13.36
C ARG A 204 6.68 19.01 13.03
N PHE A 205 6.82 19.38 11.76
CA PHE A 205 7.00 20.78 11.35
C PHE A 205 5.84 21.33 10.49
N GLY A 206 4.84 20.50 10.19
CA GLY A 206 3.83 20.82 9.18
C GLY A 206 4.39 20.72 7.76
N PRO A 207 3.54 20.84 6.73
CA PRO A 207 4.00 20.86 5.35
C PRO A 207 4.91 22.08 5.14
N GLU A 208 6.13 21.82 4.65
CA GLU A 208 7.04 22.89 4.25
C GLU A 208 6.35 23.79 3.21
N PRO A 209 6.31 25.11 3.41
CA PRO A 209 5.64 26.01 2.48
C PRO A 209 6.28 25.87 1.10
N ALA A 210 5.43 25.72 0.06
CA ALA A 210 5.89 25.58 -1.31
C ALA A 210 6.91 26.69 -1.66
N PRO A 211 8.03 26.35 -2.33
CA PRO A 211 9.02 27.34 -2.72
C PRO A 211 8.32 28.44 -3.52
N ARG A 212 8.48 29.69 -3.09
CA ARG A 212 7.87 30.84 -3.79
C ARG A 212 8.36 30.80 -5.25
N PRO A 213 7.46 30.95 -6.24
CA PRO A 213 7.89 31.02 -7.63
C PRO A 213 8.94 32.12 -7.76
N GLN A 214 10.13 31.77 -8.26
CA GLN A 214 11.14 32.77 -8.58
C GLN A 214 10.53 33.65 -9.66
N ARG A 215 10.33 34.94 -9.35
CA ARG A 215 9.92 35.91 -10.36
C ARG A 215 11.09 36.04 -11.33
N ALA A 216 10.83 35.70 -12.59
CA ALA A 216 11.72 35.98 -13.71
C ALA A 216 11.87 37.49 -13.91
#